data_AF-A0A2K8KMW3-F1
#
_entry.id   AF-A0A2K8KMW3-F1
#
_cell.length_a   1.000
_cell.length_b   1.000
_cell.length_c   1.000
_cell.angle_alpha   90.00
_cell.angle_beta   90.00
_cell.angle_gamma   90.00
#
_symmetry.space_group_name_H-M   'P 1'
#
loop_
_entity.id
_entity.type
_entity.pdbx_description
1 polymer ?
#
loop_
_entity_poly.entity_id
_entity_poly.type
_entity_poly.pdbx_seq_one_letter_code
_entity_poly.pdbx_strand_id
1 'polypeptide(L)'
;MDKKLIKIKQSIFKITITSAILCLISFIIFLLLVLHTFIWWDHTGRIQITIEVACGVFFFIFTFIFSLAWIVGTVFLAKNKKTLEVKKLKNLSTLDIGILYFKVSERIHKIIDETIENEKQQTEINPDETVSV
;
A
#
# COMPACT_ATOMS: atom_id res chain seq x y z
N MET A 1 7.26 -2.57 22.42
CA MET A 1 6.89 -1.98 21.11
C MET A 1 5.48 -1.44 21.20
N ASP A 2 5.26 -0.24 20.69
CA ASP A 2 3.94 0.39 20.66
C ASP A 2 2.92 -0.51 19.91
N LYS A 3 1.83 -0.89 20.58
CA LYS A 3 0.76 -1.72 20.02
C LYS A 3 0.13 -1.05 18.79
N LYS A 4 0.10 0.28 18.73
CA LYS A 4 -0.42 1.05 17.58
C LYS A 4 0.48 0.85 16.34
N LEU A 5 1.80 0.93 16.52
CA LEU A 5 2.78 0.73 15.44
C LEU A 5 2.74 -0.68 14.85
N ILE A 6 2.58 -1.71 15.70
CA ILE A 6 2.45 -3.10 15.24
C ILE A 6 1.21 -3.25 14.35
N LYS A 7 0.07 -2.69 14.75
CA LYS A 7 -1.16 -2.73 13.94
C LYS A 7 -0.98 -2.07 12.57
N ILE A 8 -0.28 -0.94 12.50
CA ILE A 8 0.04 -0.26 11.24
C ILE A 8 0.89 -1.16 10.33
N LYS A 9 2.04 -1.64 10.84
CA LYS A 9 2.95 -2.50 10.05
C LYS A 9 2.25 -3.77 9.58
N GLN A 10 1.41 -4.39 10.41
CA GLN A 10 0.60 -5.54 10.03
C GLN A 10 -0.43 -5.22 8.96
N SER A 11 -1.10 -4.06 9.04
CA SER A 11 -2.06 -3.63 8.01
C SER A 11 -1.37 -3.42 6.67
N ILE A 12 -0.21 -2.75 6.65
CA ILE A 12 0.59 -2.54 5.45
C ILE A 12 1.04 -3.89 4.88
N PHE A 13 1.56 -4.77 5.72
CA PHE A 13 2.00 -6.11 5.31
C PHE A 13 0.87 -6.94 4.70
N LYS A 14 -0.33 -6.91 5.28
CA LYS A 14 -1.52 -7.57 4.70
C LYS A 14 -1.81 -7.03 3.29
N ILE A 15 -1.85 -5.70 3.12
CA ILE A 15 -2.09 -5.09 1.80
C ILE A 15 -0.98 -5.47 0.81
N THR A 16 0.29 -5.49 1.24
CA THR A 16 1.43 -5.89 0.40
C THR A 16 1.31 -7.34 -0.06
N ILE A 17 0.96 -8.27 0.82
CA ILE A 17 0.75 -9.68 0.44
C ILE A 17 -0.47 -9.82 -0.47
N THR A 18 -1.59 -9.21 -0.12
CA THR A 18 -2.81 -9.28 -0.93
C THR A 18 -2.58 -8.72 -2.33
N SER A 19 -1.89 -7.57 -2.45
CA SER A 19 -1.53 -7.00 -3.75
C SER A 19 -0.54 -7.87 -4.53
N ALA A 20 0.44 -8.50 -3.88
CA ALA A 20 1.34 -9.44 -4.55
C ALA A 20 0.61 -10.67 -5.10
N ILE A 21 -0.32 -11.24 -4.33
CA ILE A 21 -1.14 -12.38 -4.77
C ILE A 21 -2.05 -11.99 -5.94
N LEU A 22 -2.76 -10.85 -5.82
CA LEU A 22 -3.62 -10.35 -6.88
C LEU A 22 -2.83 -10.03 -8.15
N CYS A 23 -1.63 -9.44 -8.01
CA CYS A 23 -0.73 -9.19 -9.13
C CYS A 23 -0.35 -10.49 -9.85
N LEU A 24 -0.03 -11.56 -9.10
CA LEU A 24 0.31 -12.86 -9.68
C LEU A 24 -0.88 -13.48 -10.43
N ILE A 25 -2.07 -13.44 -9.84
CA ILE A 25 -3.30 -13.95 -10.46
C ILE A 25 -3.63 -13.16 -11.74
N SER A 26 -3.60 -11.83 -11.67
CA SER A 26 -3.86 -10.97 -12.83
C SER A 26 -2.83 -11.20 -13.94
N PHE A 27 -1.56 -11.42 -13.59
CA PHE A 27 -0.51 -11.74 -14.56
C PHE A 27 -0.74 -13.09 -15.24
N ILE A 28 -1.13 -14.12 -14.49
CA ILE A 28 -1.47 -15.44 -15.07
C ILE A 28 -2.66 -15.32 -16.04
N ILE A 29 -3.73 -14.62 -15.64
CA ILE A 29 -4.90 -14.41 -16.50
C ILE A 29 -4.50 -13.65 -17.77
N PHE A 30 -3.68 -12.61 -17.65
CA PHE A 30 -3.16 -11.87 -18.79
C PHE A 30 -2.39 -12.77 -19.76
N LEU A 31 -1.48 -13.61 -19.25
CA LEU A 31 -0.74 -14.56 -20.10
C LEU A 31 -1.66 -15.56 -20.80
N LEU A 32 -2.68 -16.06 -20.10
CA LEU A 32 -3.67 -16.97 -20.70
C LEU A 32 -4.47 -16.28 -21.81
N LEU A 33 -4.87 -15.03 -21.61
CA LEU A 33 -5.54 -14.23 -22.65
C LEU A 33 -4.64 -14.03 -23.87
N VAL A 34 -3.38 -13.62 -23.66
CA VAL A 34 -2.42 -13.44 -24.76
C VAL A 34 -2.17 -14.74 -25.51
N LEU A 35 -2.02 -15.85 -24.80
CA LEU A 35 -1.83 -17.18 -25.40
C LEU A 35 -3.07 -17.60 -26.21
N HIS A 36 -4.27 -17.38 -25.65
CA HIS A 36 -5.52 -17.68 -26.33
C HIS A 36 -5.65 -16.89 -27.64
N THR A 37 -5.43 -15.57 -27.58
CA THR A 37 -5.46 -14.69 -28.75
C THR A 37 -4.44 -15.11 -29.80
N PHE A 38 -3.24 -15.55 -29.40
CA PHE A 38 -2.21 -15.99 -30.34
C PHE A 38 -2.55 -17.31 -31.04
N ILE A 39 -3.07 -18.30 -30.29
CA ILE A 39 -3.44 -19.61 -30.84
C ILE A 39 -4.64 -19.49 -31.79
N TRP A 40 -5.61 -18.64 -31.45
CA TRP A 40 -6.87 -18.52 -32.19
C TRP A 40 -6.87 -17.37 -33.20
N TRP A 41 -5.74 -16.67 -33.38
CA TRP A 41 -5.64 -15.47 -34.21
C TRP A 41 -6.25 -15.65 -35.61
N ASP A 42 -6.02 -16.80 -36.23
CA ASP A 42 -6.43 -17.08 -37.62
C ASP A 42 -7.89 -17.54 -37.76
N HIS A 43 -8.51 -18.00 -36.66
CA HIS A 43 -9.89 -18.52 -36.64
C HIS A 43 -10.90 -17.54 -36.03
N THR A 44 -10.44 -16.39 -35.52
CA THR A 44 -11.25 -15.49 -34.71
C THR A 44 -11.74 -14.28 -35.50
N GLY A 45 -13.02 -13.93 -35.37
CA GLY A 45 -13.58 -12.73 -35.98
C GLY A 45 -13.03 -11.44 -35.37
N ARG A 46 -12.94 -10.36 -36.17
CA ARG A 46 -12.37 -9.05 -35.76
C ARG A 46 -12.97 -8.49 -34.46
N ILE A 47 -14.24 -8.74 -34.20
CA ILE A 47 -14.94 -8.26 -33.00
C ILE A 47 -14.41 -8.95 -31.74
N GLN A 48 -14.19 -10.26 -31.79
CA GLN A 48 -13.70 -11.02 -30.64
C GLN A 48 -12.23 -10.65 -30.31
N ILE A 49 -11.38 -10.46 -31.32
CA ILE A 49 -10.01 -9.96 -31.12
C ILE A 49 -10.03 -8.59 -30.41
N THR A 50 -10.93 -7.70 -30.81
CA THR A 50 -11.06 -6.37 -30.19
C THR A 50 -11.45 -6.47 -28.71
N ILE A 51 -12.38 -7.37 -28.36
CA ILE A 51 -12.79 -7.62 -26.98
C ILE A 51 -11.64 -8.22 -26.16
N GLU A 52 -10.92 -9.20 -26.71
CA GLU A 52 -9.79 -9.84 -26.03
C GLU A 52 -8.65 -8.85 -25.76
N VAL A 53 -8.32 -7.99 -26.72
CA VAL A 53 -7.33 -6.92 -26.54
C VAL A 53 -7.78 -5.92 -25.48
N ALA A 54 -9.04 -5.48 -25.51
CA ALA A 54 -9.58 -4.58 -24.50
C ALA A 54 -9.52 -5.19 -23.09
N CYS A 55 -9.85 -6.48 -22.96
CA CYS A 55 -9.73 -7.23 -21.72
C CYS A 55 -8.27 -7.35 -21.27
N GLY A 56 -7.35 -7.63 -22.19
CA GLY A 56 -5.90 -7.67 -21.93
C GLY A 56 -5.36 -6.34 -21.40
N VAL A 57 -5.74 -5.22 -22.02
CA VAL A 57 -5.37 -3.86 -21.55
C VAL A 57 -5.92 -3.59 -20.16
N PHE A 58 -7.16 -3.98 -19.88
CA PHE A 58 -7.75 -3.85 -18.55
C PHE A 58 -6.95 -4.64 -17.50
N PHE A 59 -6.66 -5.92 -17.75
CA PHE A 59 -5.85 -6.76 -16.84
C PHE A 59 -4.42 -6.22 -16.68
N PHE A 60 -3.84 -5.65 -17.72
CA PHE A 60 -2.54 -4.99 -17.65
C PHE A 60 -2.55 -3.80 -16.68
N ILE A 61 -3.55 -2.92 -16.78
CA ILE A 61 -3.70 -1.79 -15.86
C ILE A 61 -3.86 -2.26 -14.41
N PHE A 62 -4.69 -3.28 -14.17
CA PHE A 62 -4.86 -3.86 -12.83
C PHE A 62 -3.55 -4.43 -12.28
N THR A 63 -2.83 -5.19 -13.10
CA THR A 63 -1.52 -5.76 -12.74
C THR A 63 -0.52 -4.64 -12.41
N PHE A 64 -0.52 -3.57 -13.19
CA PHE A 64 0.32 -2.40 -12.95
C PHE A 64 0.00 -1.74 -11.59
N ILE A 65 -1.27 -1.49 -11.28
CA ILE A 65 -1.69 -0.91 -9.99
C ILE A 65 -1.28 -1.81 -8.81
N PHE A 66 -1.50 -3.12 -8.91
CA PHE A 66 -1.12 -4.06 -7.86
C PHE A 66 0.40 -4.16 -7.69
N SER A 67 1.16 -4.11 -8.79
CA SER A 67 2.62 -4.10 -8.75
C SER A 67 3.16 -2.85 -8.04
N LEU A 68 2.60 -1.66 -8.32
CA LEU A 68 2.97 -0.43 -7.63
C LEU A 68 2.66 -0.51 -6.14
N ALA A 69 1.47 -1.02 -5.77
CA ALA A 69 1.11 -1.21 -4.37
C ALA A 69 2.09 -2.15 -3.66
N TRP A 70 2.45 -3.26 -4.30
CA TRP A 70 3.43 -4.19 -3.75
C TRP A 70 4.80 -3.52 -3.55
N ILE A 71 5.32 -2.79 -4.54
CA ILE A 71 6.60 -2.07 -4.45
C ILE A 71 6.56 -1.05 -3.31
N VAL A 72 5.52 -0.20 -3.27
CA VAL A 72 5.32 0.82 -2.23
C VAL A 72 5.30 0.19 -0.84
N GLY A 73 4.48 -0.84 -0.65
CA GLY A 73 4.36 -1.54 0.62
C GLY A 73 5.68 -2.17 1.08
N THR A 74 6.43 -2.74 0.15
CA THR A 74 7.73 -3.36 0.43
C THR A 74 8.79 -2.32 0.80
N VAL A 75 8.89 -1.23 0.04
CA VAL A 75 9.82 -0.11 0.32
C VAL A 75 9.52 0.52 1.68
N PHE A 76 8.24 0.75 1.99
CA PHE A 76 7.85 1.30 3.29
C PHE A 76 8.24 0.37 4.44
N LEU A 77 7.93 -0.93 4.33
CA LEU A 77 8.27 -1.91 5.37
C LEU A 77 9.78 -2.07 5.53
N ALA A 78 10.55 -2.04 4.43
CA ALA A 78 12.01 -2.13 4.47
C ALA A 78 12.63 -0.92 5.18
N LYS A 79 12.22 0.30 4.81
CA LYS A 79 12.73 1.54 5.43
C LYS A 79 12.33 1.69 6.89
N ASN A 80 11.18 1.14 7.29
CA ASN A 80 10.66 1.26 8.65
C ASN A 80 10.81 -0.03 9.49
N LYS A 81 11.64 -0.98 9.06
CA LYS A 81 11.83 -2.27 9.76
C LYS A 81 12.29 -2.06 11.21
N LYS A 82 13.29 -1.19 11.42
CA LYS A 82 13.90 -0.91 12.74
C LYS A 82 13.22 0.22 13.52
N THR A 83 12.28 0.94 12.91
CA THR A 83 11.58 2.05 13.58
C THR A 83 10.67 1.53 14.68
N LEU A 84 10.84 2.04 15.91
CA LEU A 84 10.08 1.65 17.11
C LEU A 84 8.99 2.67 17.50
N GLU A 85 9.05 3.88 16.95
CA GLU A 85 8.14 4.99 17.23
C GLU A 85 7.35 5.41 15.98
N VAL A 86 6.08 5.76 16.15
CA VAL A 86 5.20 6.19 15.04
C VAL A 86 5.66 7.52 14.43
N LYS A 87 6.17 8.45 15.24
CA LYS A 87 6.66 9.78 14.79
C LYS A 87 7.90 9.71 13.91
N LYS A 88 8.70 8.62 14.02
CA LYS A 88 9.93 8.41 13.23
C LYS A 88 9.67 7.62 11.95
N LEU A 89 8.41 7.42 11.56
CA LEU A 89 8.07 6.76 10.30
C LEU A 89 8.57 7.60 9.13
N LYS A 90 9.40 6.97 8.28
CA LYS A 90 9.91 7.57 7.05
C LYS A 90 9.05 7.16 5.86
N ASN A 91 9.04 7.99 4.82
CA ASN A 91 8.38 7.68 3.54
C ASN A 91 6.84 7.52 3.63
N LEU A 92 6.17 8.29 4.49
CA LEU A 92 4.70 8.34 4.53
C LEU A 92 4.11 8.79 3.18
N SER A 93 4.75 9.74 2.51
CA SER A 93 4.39 10.20 1.17
C SER A 93 4.41 9.08 0.11
N THR A 94 5.24 8.05 0.29
CA THR A 94 5.24 6.89 -0.62
C THR A 94 3.98 6.05 -0.44
N LEU A 95 3.42 6.02 0.77
CA LEU A 95 2.16 5.33 1.07
C LEU A 95 0.95 6.06 0.47
N ASP A 96 1.00 7.40 0.39
CA ASP A 96 -0.06 8.24 -0.19
C ASP A 96 -0.23 8.05 -1.71
N ILE A 97 0.85 7.67 -2.40
CA ILE A 97 0.83 7.38 -3.85
C ILE A 97 0.04 6.09 -4.15
N GLY A 98 -0.04 5.17 -3.20
CA GLY A 98 -0.77 3.92 -3.37
C GLY A 98 -2.26 4.09 -3.02
N ILE A 99 -3.14 4.02 -4.03
CA ILE A 99 -4.61 4.03 -3.83
C ILE A 99 -5.05 3.01 -2.75
N LEU A 100 -4.41 1.84 -2.71
CA LEU A 100 -4.72 0.77 -1.74
C LEU A 100 -4.28 1.08 -0.30
N TYR A 101 -3.37 2.03 -0.12
CA TYR A 101 -2.85 2.39 1.20
C TYR A 101 -3.42 3.69 1.75
N PHE A 102 -4.27 4.39 1.01
CA PHE A 102 -4.89 5.66 1.45
C PHE A 102 -5.51 5.56 2.85
N LYS A 103 -6.33 4.53 3.09
CA LYS A 103 -6.97 4.28 4.40
C LYS A 103 -5.97 4.00 5.52
N VAL A 104 -4.81 3.44 5.20
CA VAL A 104 -3.75 3.20 6.17
C VAL A 104 -2.99 4.49 6.45
N SER A 105 -2.69 5.28 5.42
CA SER A 105 -2.04 6.59 5.59
C SER A 105 -2.88 7.54 6.44
N GLU A 106 -4.19 7.60 6.20
CA GLU A 106 -5.13 8.40 7.00
C GLU A 106 -5.12 7.99 8.48
N ARG A 107 -5.07 6.67 8.75
CA ARG A 107 -4.94 6.16 10.13
C ARG A 107 -3.62 6.55 10.77
N ILE A 108 -2.52 6.58 10.01
CA ILE A 108 -1.23 6.99 10.55
C ILE A 108 -1.25 8.48 10.92
N HIS A 109 -1.81 9.33 10.06
CA HIS A 109 -1.94 10.77 10.33
C HIS A 109 -2.75 11.04 11.60
N LYS A 110 -3.94 10.42 11.72
CA LYS A 110 -4.77 10.51 12.93
C LYS A 110 -4.02 10.11 14.21
N ILE A 111 -3.24 9.02 14.15
CA ILE A 111 -2.45 8.56 15.31
C ILE A 111 -1.32 9.55 15.64
N ILE A 112 -0.68 10.14 14.64
CA ILE A 112 0.37 11.15 14.85
C ILE A 112 -0.24 12.39 15.52
N ASP A 113 -1.36 12.88 15.01
CA ASP A 113 -2.05 14.07 15.54
C ASP A 113 -2.51 13.85 16.99
N GLU A 114 -3.17 12.72 17.28
CA GLU A 114 -3.54 12.33 18.66
C GLU A 114 -2.34 12.27 19.60
N THR A 115 -1.18 11.80 19.12
CA THR A 115 0.03 11.69 19.96
C THR A 115 0.63 13.06 20.24
N ILE A 116 0.53 14.01 19.30
CA ILE A 116 0.99 15.39 19.48
C ILE A 116 0.06 16.14 20.44
N GLU A 117 -1.25 15.94 20.34
CA GLU A 117 -2.24 16.62 21.18
C GLU A 117 -2.18 16.15 22.65
N ASN A 118 -2.01 14.85 22.88
CA ASN A 118 -1.83 14.29 24.24
C ASN A 118 -0.53 14.80 24.92
N GLU A 119 0.55 15.00 24.16
CA GLU A 119 1.79 15.57 24.70
C GLU A 119 1.63 17.06 25.06
N LYS A 120 0.89 17.83 24.25
CA LYS A 120 0.59 19.24 24.59
C LYS A 120 -0.24 19.34 25.87
N GLN A 121 -1.26 18.49 26.03
CA GLN A 121 -2.08 18.48 27.25
C GLN A 121 -1.28 18.04 28.49
N GLN A 122 -0.37 17.07 28.40
CA GLN A 122 0.50 16.71 29.52
C GLN A 122 1.49 17.83 29.91
N THR A 123 1.92 18.64 28.94
CA THR A 123 2.84 19.77 29.19
C THR A 123 2.11 20.97 29.83
N GLU A 124 0.83 21.19 29.52
CA GLU A 124 0.02 22.23 30.18
C GLU A 124 -0.41 21.88 31.61
N ILE A 125 -0.49 20.59 31.97
CA ILE A 125 -0.95 20.15 33.29
C ILE A 125 0.18 20.13 34.34
N ASN A 126 1.46 20.15 33.93
CA ASN A 126 2.60 20.06 34.86
C ASN A 126 3.69 21.13 34.59
N PRO A 127 3.43 22.41 34.93
CA PRO A 127 4.41 23.49 34.73
C PRO A 127 5.55 23.54 35.77
N ASP A 128 5.60 22.69 36.80
CA ASP A 128 6.36 22.97 38.04
C ASP A 128 7.65 22.14 38.28
N GLU A 129 8.15 21.38 37.28
CA GLU A 129 9.39 20.59 37.44
C GLU A 129 10.64 21.21 36.77
N THR A 130 10.59 22.50 36.41
CA THR A 130 11.73 23.22 35.83
C THR A 130 12.06 24.50 36.56
N VAL A 131 12.47 24.44 37.85
CA VAL A 131 13.62 25.19 38.41
C VAL A 131 13.97 24.58 39.79
N SER A 132 14.91 23.63 39.85
CA SER A 132 15.85 23.51 40.98
C SER A 132 17.05 22.64 40.57
N VAL A 133 18.06 23.32 40.02
CA VAL A 133 19.47 22.88 40.07
C VAL A 133 20.26 24.05 40.65
#